data_AF-A0A7C5IGJ7-F1
#
_entry.id   AF-A0A7C5IGJ7-F1
#
_cell.length_a   1.000
_cell.length_b   1.000
_cell.length_c   1.000
_cell.angle_alpha   90.00
_cell.angle_beta   90.00
_cell.angle_gamma   90.00
#
_symmetry.space_group_name_H-M   'P 1'
#
loop_
_entity.id
_entity.type
_entity.pdbx_description
1 polymer ?
#
loop_
_entity_poly.entity_id
_entity_poly.type
_entity_poly.pdbx_seq_one_letter_code
_entity_poly.pdbx_strand_id
1 'polypeptide(L)' 'DASRIAVETIGKDIPNTPMIGALARVTGLLNIEELLEDTKKKLEKKFRNRPEIIEGNINAIKRAYNEVKGV' A
#
# COMPACT_ATOMS: atom_id res chain seq x y z
N ASP A 1 0.20 8.74 9.02
CA ASP A 1 1.67 8.71 9.05
C ASP A 1 2.14 7.55 8.19
N ALA A 2 2.80 7.85 7.06
CA ALA A 2 3.21 6.82 6.11
C ALA A 2 4.37 5.96 6.63
N SER A 3 5.33 6.56 7.35
CA SER A 3 6.47 5.85 7.93
C SER A 3 6.02 4.87 9.00
N ARG A 4 5.11 5.30 9.89
CA ARG A 4 4.50 4.40 10.88
C ARG A 4 3.82 3.20 10.22
N ILE A 5 2.95 3.46 9.23
CA ILE A 5 2.24 2.39 8.52
C ILE A 5 3.23 1.43 7.84
N ALA A 6 4.28 1.94 7.19
CA ALA A 6 5.28 1.12 6.54
C ALA A 6 6.01 0.19 7.51
N VAL A 7 6.43 0.71 8.67
CA VAL A 7 7.08 -0.10 9.70
C VAL A 7 6.12 -1.19 10.23
N GLU A 8 4.87 -0.83 10.49
CA GLU A 8 3.88 -1.77 11.05
C GLU A 8 3.41 -2.85 10.06
N THR A 9 3.43 -2.60 8.74
CA THR A 9 2.94 -3.57 7.75
C THR A 9 4.03 -4.25 6.93
N ILE A 10 5.13 -3.53 6.62
CA ILE A 10 6.24 -4.04 5.78
C ILE A 10 7.45 -4.41 6.66
N GLY A 11 7.48 -3.96 7.93
CA GLY A 11 8.62 -4.16 8.83
C GLY A 11 9.81 -3.24 8.54
N LYS A 12 9.65 -2.27 7.63
CA LYS A 12 10.69 -1.31 7.23
C LYS A 12 10.07 0.06 6.97
N ASP A 13 10.81 1.11 7.26
CA ASP A 13 10.42 2.48 6.94
C ASP A 13 10.56 2.74 5.43
N ILE A 14 9.57 2.26 4.69
CA ILE A 14 9.44 2.37 3.24
C ILE A 14 8.08 3.03 2.96
N PRO A 15 8.00 4.37 3.07
CA PRO A 15 6.72 5.09 3.12
C PRO A 15 6.04 5.23 1.76
N ASN A 16 6.73 4.93 0.65
CA ASN A 16 6.18 5.10 -0.71
C ASN A 16 4.90 4.27 -0.93
N THR A 17 4.84 3.03 -0.45
CA THR A 17 3.68 2.15 -0.61
C THR A 17 2.46 2.70 0.13
N PRO A 18 2.52 3.04 1.43
CA PRO A 18 1.45 3.78 2.09
C PRO A 18 1.06 5.08 1.37
N MET A 19 2.03 5.87 0.88
CA MET A 19 1.74 7.14 0.20
C MET A 19 0.91 6.96 -1.08
N ILE A 20 1.05 5.85 -1.80
CA ILE A 20 0.21 5.55 -2.98
C ILE A 20 -1.26 5.35 -2.56
N GLY A 21 -1.52 4.63 -1.47
CA GLY A 21 -2.88 4.48 -0.92
C GLY A 21 -3.47 5.81 -0.46
N ALA A 22 -2.67 6.64 0.19
CA ALA A 22 -3.07 7.98 0.60
C ALA A 22 -3.41 8.88 -0.60
N LEU A 23 -2.59 8.86 -1.65
CA LEU A 23 -2.82 9.62 -2.88
C LEU A 23 -4.11 9.20 -3.57
N ALA A 24 -4.38 7.89 -3.67
CA ALA A 24 -5.62 7.38 -4.23
C ALA A 24 -6.85 7.90 -3.46
N ARG A 25 -6.78 7.96 -2.12
CA ARG A 25 -7.86 8.49 -1.28
C ARG A 25 -8.12 9.98 -1.49
N VAL A 26 -7.06 10.80 -1.51
CA VAL A 26 -7.19 12.27 -1.61
C VAL A 26 -7.63 12.69 -3.01
N THR A 27 -7.11 12.05 -4.04
CA THR A 27 -7.35 12.46 -5.43
C THR A 27 -8.60 11.86 -6.03
N GLY A 28 -9.01 10.66 -5.59
CA GLY A 28 -10.09 9.91 -6.22
C GLY A 28 -9.80 9.45 -7.66
N LEU A 29 -8.59 9.68 -8.17
CA LEU A 29 -8.20 9.37 -9.54
C LEU A 29 -7.93 7.88 -9.78
N LEU A 30 -7.70 7.12 -8.70
CA LEU A 30 -7.39 5.70 -8.74
C LEU A 30 -8.43 4.93 -7.96
N ASN A 31 -9.07 3.95 -8.61
CA ASN A 31 -9.89 2.97 -7.91
C ASN A 31 -8.98 2.12 -7.00
N ILE A 32 -9.34 2.01 -5.72
CA ILE A 32 -8.55 1.29 -4.73
C ILE A 32 -8.45 -0.22 -5.03
N GLU A 33 -9.51 -0.83 -5.56
CA GLU A 33 -9.54 -2.27 -5.87
C GLU A 33 -8.60 -2.59 -7.03
N GLU A 34 -8.67 -1.80 -8.11
CA GLU A 34 -7.77 -1.91 -9.27
C GLU A 34 -6.31 -1.70 -8.85
N LEU A 35 -6.05 -0.68 -8.02
CA LEU A 35 -4.72 -0.40 -7.49
C LEU A 35 -4.14 -1.58 -6.70
N LEU A 36 -4.95 -2.21 -5.85
CA LEU A 36 -4.52 -3.36 -5.04
C LEU A 36 -4.26 -4.58 -5.92
N GLU A 37 -5.12 -4.86 -6.88
CA GLU A 37 -4.97 -5.97 -7.81
C GLU A 37 -3.70 -5.83 -8.67
N ASP A 38 -3.48 -4.65 -9.24
CA ASP A 38 -2.28 -4.35 -10.04
C ASP A 38 -1.01 -4.42 -9.21
N THR A 39 -1.05 -3.90 -7.98
CA THR A 39 0.09 -3.97 -7.06
C THR A 39 0.39 -5.42 -6.72
N LYS A 40 -0.64 -6.22 -6.40
CA LYS A 40 -0.48 -7.63 -6.06
C LYS A 40 0.17 -8.39 -7.21
N LYS A 41 -0.34 -8.26 -8.44
CA LYS A 41 0.25 -8.91 -9.64
C LYS A 41 1.72 -8.54 -9.85
N LYS A 42 2.07 -7.26 -9.72
CA LYS A 42 3.45 -6.77 -9.87
C LYS A 42 4.37 -7.34 -8.78
N LEU A 43 3.91 -7.37 -7.54
CA LEU A 43 4.69 -7.88 -6.41
C LEU A 43 4.80 -9.41 -6.45
N GLU A 44 3.74 -10.12 -6.83
CA GLU A 44 3.79 -11.56 -7.06
C GLU A 44 4.87 -11.89 -8.08
N LYS A 45 4.91 -11.22 -9.24
CA LYS A 45 5.96 -11.46 -10.25
C LYS A 45 7.38 -11.28 -9.70
N LYS A 46 7.61 -10.27 -8.85
CA LYS A 46 8.93 -9.87 -8.33
C LYS A 46 9.35 -10.61 -7.05
N PHE A 47 8.40 -10.97 -6.21
CA PHE A 47 8.58 -11.48 -4.85
C PHE A 47 7.81 -12.79 -4.61
N ARG A 48 7.67 -13.63 -5.65
CA ARG A 48 6.96 -14.93 -5.63
C ARG A 48 7.25 -15.78 -4.39
N ASN A 49 8.49 -15.77 -3.93
CA ASN A 49 8.97 -16.60 -2.82
C ASN A 49 8.93 -15.88 -1.45
N ARG A 50 8.28 -14.70 -1.39
CA ARG A 50 8.23 -13.81 -0.23
C ARG A 50 6.80 -13.26 -0.04
N PRO A 51 5.82 -14.12 0.29
CA PRO A 51 4.41 -13.72 0.44
C PRO A 51 4.22 -12.60 1.47
N GLU A 52 5.05 -12.55 2.51
CA GLU A 52 5.04 -11.52 3.55
C GLU A 52 5.28 -10.11 3.01
N ILE A 53 6.13 -9.97 1.98
CA ILE A 53 6.35 -8.68 1.31
C ILE A 53 5.11 -8.26 0.53
N ILE A 54 4.44 -9.22 -0.12
CA ILE A 54 3.25 -8.95 -0.94
C ILE A 54 2.12 -8.48 -0.01
N GLU A 55 1.81 -9.27 1.02
CA GLU A 55 0.77 -8.94 2.00
C GLU A 55 1.05 -7.63 2.73
N GLY A 56 2.29 -7.40 3.15
CA GLY A 56 2.69 -6.18 3.85
C GLY A 56 2.50 -4.92 3.02
N ASN A 57 2.81 -4.98 1.71
CA ASN A 57 2.60 -3.86 0.80
C ASN A 57 1.11 -3.62 0.51
N ILE A 58 0.32 -4.68 0.31
CA ILE A 58 -1.13 -4.58 0.11
C ILE A 58 -1.82 -3.97 1.34
N ASN A 59 -1.42 -4.40 2.54
CA ASN A 59 -1.93 -3.86 3.79
C ASN A 59 -1.51 -2.40 4.01
N ALA A 60 -0.29 -2.02 3.64
CA ALA A 60 0.16 -0.62 3.69
C ALA A 60 -0.74 0.29 2.86
N ILE A 61 -1.04 -0.08 1.61
CA ILE A 61 -1.91 0.70 0.71
C ILE A 61 -3.31 0.83 1.31
N LYS A 62 -3.92 -0.29 1.73
CA LYS A 62 -5.26 -0.31 2.33
C LYS A 62 -5.34 0.56 3.58
N ARG A 63 -4.38 0.42 4.49
CA ARG A 63 -4.34 1.19 5.74
C ARG A 63 -4.21 2.67 5.46
N ALA A 64 -3.28 3.07 4.61
CA ALA A 64 -3.11 4.48 4.28
C ALA A 64 -4.35 5.08 3.60
N TYR A 65 -4.99 4.35 2.68
CA TYR A 65 -6.25 4.77 2.06
C TYR A 65 -7.36 5.02 3.11
N ASN A 66 -7.46 4.16 4.13
CA ASN A 66 -8.49 4.25 5.18
C ASN A 66 -8.15 5.24 6.30
N GLU A 67 -6.87 5.38 6.68
CA GLU A 67 -6.41 6.25 7.77
C GLU A 67 -6.34 7.72 7.34
N VAL A 68 -6.22 7.99 6.04
CA VAL A 68 -6.26 9.36 5.52
C VAL A 68 -7.66 9.93 5.71
N LYS A 69 -7.75 10.86 6.65
CA LYS A 69 -8.85 11.81 6.72
C LYS A 69 -8.59 12.82 5.61
N GLY A 70 -9.51 12.92 4.65
CA GLY A 70 -9.44 13.88 3.56
C GLY A 70 -9.37 15.32 4.09
N VAL A 71 -9.18 16.27 3.17
CA VAL A 71 -9.24 17.71 3.50
C VAL A 71 -10.65 18.09 3.96
#